data_AF-A0A444HJG2-F1
#
_entry.id   AF-A0A444HJG2-F1
#
_cell.length_a   1.000
_cell.length_b   1.000
_cell.length_c   1.000
_cell.angle_alpha   90.00
_cell.angle_beta   90.00
_cell.angle_gamma   90.00
#
_symmetry.space_group_name_H-M   'P 1'
#
loop_
_entity.id
_entity.type
_entity.pdbx_description
1 polymer ?
#
loop_
_entity_poly.entity_id
_entity_poly.type
_entity_poly.pdbx_seq_one_letter_code
_entity_poly.pdbx_strand_id
1 'polypeptide(L)'
;MSVQSSSKTSITQRFDSYQPSKTLLVWACVVTAIATMIIGFSWGGWVTGGTSSKAAVAAGDVARGELASAICVERFNAAPDAGAKLIEFKAITEGYKQRQFVEAGGWATMPGQTSPDSRSVQACATALAV
;
A
#
# COMPACT_ATOMS: atom_id res chain seq x y z
N MET A 1 5.98 -48.42 59.55
CA MET A 1 6.09 -46.95 59.54
C MET A 1 7.32 -46.57 58.72
N SER A 2 7.14 -46.01 57.52
CA SER A 2 8.17 -45.24 56.80
C SER A 2 7.61 -44.73 55.47
N VAL A 3 6.97 -43.56 55.50
CA VAL A 3 6.61 -42.81 54.29
C VAL A 3 7.87 -42.13 53.77
N GLN A 4 8.42 -42.65 52.67
CA GLN A 4 9.58 -42.09 51.96
C GLN A 4 9.11 -40.85 51.18
N SER A 5 9.37 -39.66 51.73
CA SER A 5 9.07 -38.40 51.07
C SER A 5 10.14 -38.11 50.01
N SER A 6 9.90 -38.49 48.76
CA SER A 6 10.70 -38.04 47.62
C SER A 6 10.43 -36.56 47.35
N SER A 7 11.22 -35.68 47.97
CA SER A 7 11.27 -34.26 47.61
C SER A 7 11.80 -34.10 46.19
N LYS A 8 10.90 -34.01 45.21
CA LYS A 8 11.22 -33.50 43.88
C LYS A 8 11.52 -32.01 44.03
N THR A 9 12.74 -31.58 43.70
CA THR A 9 13.13 -30.17 43.74
C THR A 9 12.09 -29.33 43.00
N SER A 10 11.42 -28.42 43.71
CA SER A 10 10.38 -27.56 43.16
C SER A 10 10.96 -26.65 42.08
N ILE A 11 10.20 -26.39 41.02
CA ILE A 11 10.57 -25.47 39.93
C ILE A 11 10.98 -24.10 40.49
N THR A 12 10.29 -23.62 41.54
CA THR A 12 10.62 -22.37 42.23
C THR A 12 12.00 -22.38 42.89
N GLN A 13 12.43 -23.48 43.52
CA GLN A 13 13.79 -23.56 44.09
C GLN A 13 14.88 -23.57 43.02
N ARG A 14 14.59 -24.09 41.82
CA ARG A 14 15.52 -24.06 40.68
C ARG A 14 15.73 -22.64 40.15
N PHE A 15 14.72 -21.79 40.21
CA PHE A 15 14.85 -20.38 39.82
C PHE A 15 15.65 -19.58 40.87
N ASP A 16 15.45 -19.84 42.17
CA ASP A 16 16.21 -19.18 43.25
C ASP A 16 17.71 -19.46 43.19
N SER A 17 18.09 -20.66 42.76
CA SER A 17 19.50 -21.08 42.64
C SER A 17 20.10 -20.79 41.26
N TYR A 18 19.31 -20.26 40.33
CA TYR A 18 19.79 -19.93 38.98
C TYR A 18 20.53 -18.59 39.00
N GLN A 19 21.86 -18.65 38.90
CA GLN A 19 22.74 -17.50 38.70
C GLN A 19 23.12 -17.43 37.21
N PRO A 20 22.32 -16.76 36.35
CA PRO A 20 22.63 -16.69 34.93
C PRO A 20 23.93 -15.92 34.70
N SER A 21 24.79 -16.44 33.83
CA SER A 21 25.96 -15.69 33.39
C SER A 21 25.53 -14.47 32.58
N LYS A 22 26.31 -13.38 32.66
CA LYS A 22 26.03 -12.15 31.90
C LYS A 22 25.89 -12.42 30.40
N THR A 23 26.67 -13.34 29.86
CA THR A 23 26.62 -13.77 28.46
C THR A 23 25.30 -14.42 28.10
N LEU A 24 24.76 -15.29 28.97
CA LEU A 24 23.48 -15.96 28.75
C LEU A 24 22.31 -14.96 28.70
N LEU A 25 22.32 -13.94 29.57
CA LEU A 25 21.31 -12.89 29.57
C LEU A 25 21.35 -12.05 28.29
N VAL A 26 22.55 -11.67 27.81
CA VAL A 26 22.69 -10.93 26.56
C VAL A 26 22.13 -11.72 25.38
N TRP A 27 22.47 -13.00 25.27
CA TRP A 27 21.96 -13.86 24.20
C TRP A 27 20.44 -14.07 24.29
N ALA A 28 19.88 -14.22 25.49
CA ALA A 28 18.43 -14.33 25.67
C ALA A 28 17.71 -13.05 25.21
N CYS A 29 18.24 -11.87 25.51
CA CYS A 29 17.71 -10.58 25.02
C CYS A 29 17.79 -10.48 23.49
N VAL A 30 18.89 -10.92 22.87
CA VAL A 30 19.03 -10.90 21.41
C VAL A 30 18.01 -11.82 20.75
N VAL A 31 17.85 -13.05 21.25
CA VAL A 31 16.89 -14.03 20.71
C VAL A 31 15.45 -13.51 20.83
N THR A 32 15.09 -12.95 21.99
CA THR A 32 13.74 -12.40 22.20
C THR A 32 13.46 -11.18 21.32
N ALA A 33 14.45 -10.30 21.11
CA ALA A 33 14.32 -9.18 20.20
C ALA A 33 14.09 -9.64 18.75
N ILE A 34 14.88 -10.60 18.26
CA ILE A 34 14.72 -11.15 16.91
C ILE A 34 13.36 -11.84 16.76
N ALA A 35 12.96 -12.65 17.73
CA ALA A 35 11.66 -13.33 17.71
C ALA A 35 10.50 -12.32 17.66
N THR A 36 10.57 -11.24 18.44
CA THR A 36 9.55 -10.17 18.44
C THR A 36 9.50 -9.45 17.10
N MET A 37 10.66 -9.17 16.48
CA MET A 37 10.71 -8.59 15.14
C MET A 37 10.05 -9.51 14.12
N ILE A 38 10.40 -10.80 14.08
CA ILE A 38 9.80 -11.74 13.13
C ILE A 38 8.28 -11.78 13.28
N ILE A 39 7.77 -11.91 14.51
CA ILE A 39 6.32 -11.93 14.76
C ILE A 39 5.66 -10.61 14.33
N GLY A 40 6.27 -9.47 14.67
CA GLY A 40 5.77 -8.15 14.32
C GLY A 40 5.73 -7.91 12.81
N PHE A 41 6.81 -8.21 12.10
CA PHE A 41 6.95 -7.99 10.65
C PHE A 41 6.24 -9.05 9.80
N SER A 42 6.05 -10.28 10.29
CA SER A 42 5.33 -11.32 9.55
C SER A 42 3.82 -11.31 9.80
N TRP A 43 3.38 -11.16 11.05
CA TRP A 43 1.95 -11.30 11.40
C TRP A 43 1.34 -10.02 11.95
N GLY A 44 2.11 -9.22 12.68
CA GLY A 44 1.66 -7.95 13.25
C GLY A 44 1.51 -6.80 12.25
N GLY A 45 1.87 -7.02 10.98
CA GLY A 45 1.82 -5.99 9.93
C GLY A 45 2.78 -4.82 10.19
N TRP A 46 3.82 -5.02 11.01
CA TRP A 46 4.83 -3.99 11.22
C TRP A 46 5.58 -3.78 9.91
N VAL A 47 5.74 -2.52 9.53
CA VAL A 47 6.55 -2.15 8.37
C VAL A 47 7.50 -1.04 8.80
N THR A 48 8.66 -0.95 8.16
CA THR A 48 9.59 0.14 8.43
C THR A 48 9.02 1.46 7.90
N GLY A 49 9.31 2.59 8.55
CA GLY A 49 8.73 3.88 8.16
C GLY A 49 8.96 4.27 6.70
N GLY A 50 10.11 3.88 6.12
CA GLY A 50 10.39 4.05 4.69
C GLY A 50 9.43 3.26 3.79
N THR A 51 9.09 2.03 4.17
CA THR A 51 8.11 1.20 3.46
C THR A 51 6.69 1.76 3.61
N SER A 52 6.29 2.23 4.81
CA SER A 52 4.99 2.90 5.00
C SER A 52 4.86 4.14 4.10
N SER A 53 5.90 4.98 4.07
CA SER A 53 5.88 6.21 3.27
C SER A 53 5.76 5.91 1.78
N LYS A 54 6.54 4.95 1.27
CA LYS A 54 6.43 4.51 -0.13
C LYS A 54 5.06 3.92 -0.45
N ALA A 55 4.50 3.11 0.45
CA ALA A 55 3.17 2.55 0.28
C ALA A 55 2.09 3.64 0.27
N ALA A 56 2.19 4.64 1.15
CA ALA A 56 1.26 5.77 1.21
C ALA A 56 1.32 6.63 -0.06
N VAL A 57 2.51 6.91 -0.59
CA VAL A 57 2.67 7.64 -1.86
C VAL A 57 2.10 6.85 -3.02
N ALA A 58 2.42 5.56 -3.12
CA ALA A 58 1.90 4.70 -4.18
C ALA A 58 0.37 4.59 -4.13
N ALA A 59 -0.22 4.40 -2.95
CA ALA A 59 -1.67 4.38 -2.76
C ALA A 59 -2.30 5.73 -3.13
N GLY A 60 -1.66 6.84 -2.76
CA GLY A 60 -2.08 8.19 -3.13
C GLY A 60 -2.08 8.40 -4.65
N ASP A 61 -1.05 7.94 -5.35
CA ASP A 61 -0.94 8.05 -6.80
C ASP A 61 -1.99 7.20 -7.54
N VAL A 62 -2.30 6.01 -7.03
CA VAL A 62 -3.37 5.16 -7.57
C VAL A 62 -4.74 5.81 -7.36
N ALA A 63 -5.03 6.25 -6.13
CA ALA A 63 -6.30 6.90 -5.80
C ALA A 63 -6.52 8.19 -6.61
N ARG A 64 -5.45 8.98 -6.82
CA ARG A 64 -5.49 10.16 -7.69
C ARG A 64 -5.77 9.79 -9.15
N GLY A 65 -5.16 8.73 -9.65
CA GLY A 65 -5.40 8.25 -11.02
C GLY A 65 -6.85 7.80 -11.22
N GLU A 66 -7.40 7.04 -10.27
CA GLU A 66 -8.78 6.54 -10.31
C GLU A 66 -9.81 7.66 -10.14
N LEU A 67 -9.56 8.62 -9.24
CA LEU A 67 -10.39 9.82 -9.12
C LEU A 67 -10.35 10.65 -10.41
N ALA A 68 -9.16 10.84 -10.99
CA ALA A 68 -8.99 11.61 -12.21
C ALA A 68 -9.70 10.96 -13.41
N SER A 69 -9.65 9.63 -13.52
CA SER A 69 -10.38 8.92 -14.58
C SER A 69 -11.89 9.02 -14.40
N ALA A 70 -12.40 8.83 -13.17
CA ALA A 70 -13.84 8.94 -12.90
C ALA A 70 -14.39 10.35 -13.21
N ILE A 71 -13.69 11.40 -12.75
CA ILE A 71 -14.05 12.79 -13.07
C ILE A 71 -14.00 13.02 -14.57
N CYS A 72 -12.96 12.52 -15.25
CA CYS A 72 -12.82 12.72 -16.68
C CYS A 72 -13.97 12.10 -17.47
N VAL A 73 -14.36 10.86 -17.15
CA VAL A 73 -15.49 10.17 -17.80
C VAL A 73 -16.79 10.91 -17.55
N GLU A 74 -17.02 11.42 -16.34
CA GLU A 74 -18.20 12.22 -16.03
C GLU A 74 -18.23 13.52 -16.87
N ARG A 75 -17.12 14.25 -16.93
CA ARG A 75 -17.00 15.48 -17.73
C ARG A 75 -17.16 15.21 -19.22
N PHE A 76 -16.60 14.10 -19.70
CA PHE A 76 -16.73 13.66 -21.08
C PHE A 76 -18.18 13.35 -21.44
N ASN A 77 -18.88 12.59 -20.61
CA ASN A 77 -20.28 12.24 -20.82
C ASN A 77 -21.24 13.42 -20.67
N ALA A 78 -20.87 14.42 -19.87
CA ALA A 78 -21.64 15.66 -19.74
C ALA A 78 -21.48 16.60 -20.96
N ALA A 79 -20.52 16.34 -21.86
CA ALA A 79 -20.34 17.12 -23.07
C ALA A 79 -21.53 16.90 -24.04
N PRO A 80 -22.00 17.96 -24.73
CA PRO A 80 -23.18 17.88 -25.61
C PRO A 80 -22.98 16.92 -26.81
N ASP A 81 -21.73 16.62 -27.16
CA ASP A 81 -21.30 15.81 -28.29
C ASP A 81 -20.57 14.52 -27.86
N ALA A 82 -20.73 14.11 -26.59
CA ALA A 82 -20.03 12.96 -25.99
C ALA A 82 -20.06 11.69 -26.87
N GLY A 83 -21.23 11.35 -27.42
CA GLY A 83 -21.38 10.16 -28.28
C GLY A 83 -20.54 10.22 -29.56
N ALA A 84 -20.53 11.36 -30.25
CA ALA A 84 -19.73 11.55 -31.45
C ALA A 84 -18.22 11.55 -31.13
N LYS A 85 -17.84 12.21 -30.03
CA LYS A 85 -16.45 12.24 -29.57
C LYS A 85 -15.95 10.89 -29.09
N LEU A 86 -16.81 10.04 -28.56
CA LEU A 86 -16.43 8.68 -28.15
C LEU A 86 -16.14 7.81 -29.38
N ILE A 87 -16.93 7.96 -30.44
CA ILE A 87 -16.69 7.27 -31.72
C ILE A 87 -15.37 7.75 -32.34
N GLU A 88 -15.14 9.07 -32.38
CA GLU A 88 -13.86 9.63 -32.84
C GLU A 88 -12.69 9.09 -32.01
N PHE A 89 -12.82 9.06 -30.69
CA PHE A 89 -11.80 8.52 -29.78
C PHE A 89 -11.50 7.04 -30.04
N LYS A 90 -12.54 6.21 -30.16
CA LYS A 90 -12.40 4.76 -30.43
C LYS A 90 -11.86 4.47 -31.84
N ALA A 91 -11.98 5.41 -32.78
CA ALA A 91 -11.36 5.30 -34.10
C ALA A 91 -9.84 5.55 -34.08
N ILE A 92 -9.30 6.19 -33.02
CA ILE A 92 -7.87 6.44 -32.87
C ILE A 92 -7.18 5.15 -32.42
N THR A 93 -6.25 4.64 -33.23
CA THR A 93 -5.46 3.43 -32.93
C THR A 93 -4.16 3.72 -32.19
N GLU A 94 -3.66 4.95 -32.27
CA GLU A 94 -2.40 5.37 -31.67
C GLU A 94 -2.62 5.95 -30.27
N GLY A 95 -2.09 5.28 -29.23
CA GLY A 95 -2.31 5.69 -27.84
C GLY A 95 -1.81 7.09 -27.49
N TYR A 96 -0.83 7.65 -28.22
CA TYR A 96 -0.43 9.05 -28.01
C TYR A 96 -1.44 10.05 -28.60
N LYS A 97 -2.08 9.71 -29.73
CA LYS A 97 -3.15 10.53 -30.33
C LYS A 97 -4.40 10.52 -29.46
N GLN A 98 -4.72 9.39 -28.84
CA GLN A 98 -5.79 9.29 -27.85
C GLN A 98 -5.56 10.23 -26.67
N ARG A 99 -4.32 10.29 -26.15
CA ARG A 99 -3.94 11.23 -25.09
C ARG A 99 -4.09 12.69 -25.54
N GLN A 100 -3.60 13.03 -26.73
CA GLN A 100 -3.75 14.39 -27.28
C GLN A 100 -5.23 14.78 -27.49
N PHE A 101 -6.08 13.84 -27.89
CA PHE A 101 -7.52 14.07 -28.03
C PHE A 101 -8.16 14.41 -26.68
N VAL A 102 -7.85 13.64 -25.65
CA VAL A 102 -8.34 13.88 -24.28
C VAL A 102 -7.81 15.20 -23.71
N GLU A 103 -6.55 15.52 -23.97
CA GLU A 103 -5.91 16.77 -23.56
C GLU A 103 -6.54 17.98 -24.25
N ALA A 104 -6.78 17.90 -25.57
CA ALA A 104 -7.42 18.95 -26.34
C ALA A 104 -8.88 19.20 -25.93
N GLY A 105 -9.60 18.16 -25.53
CA GLY A 105 -10.96 18.30 -25.00
C GLY A 105 -11.03 18.76 -23.54
N GLY A 106 -9.91 18.79 -22.82
CA GLY A 106 -9.81 19.34 -21.46
C GLY A 106 -10.51 18.52 -20.37
N TRP A 107 -11.04 17.34 -20.68
CA TRP A 107 -11.79 16.52 -19.72
C TRP A 107 -10.91 15.94 -18.60
N ALA A 108 -9.62 15.78 -18.85
CA ALA A 108 -8.66 15.23 -17.88
C ALA A 108 -8.04 16.29 -16.94
N THR A 109 -8.48 17.54 -17.01
CA THR A 109 -8.04 18.61 -16.11
C THR A 109 -8.72 18.46 -14.75
N MET A 110 -7.95 18.24 -13.70
CA MET A 110 -8.50 18.09 -12.35
C MET A 110 -9.02 19.43 -11.80
N PRO A 111 -10.05 19.42 -10.93
CA PRO A 111 -10.54 20.62 -10.27
C PRO A 111 -9.41 21.38 -9.55
N GLY A 112 -9.32 22.69 -9.77
CA GLY A 112 -8.27 23.55 -9.19
C GLY A 112 -6.96 23.61 -9.99
N GLN A 113 -6.82 22.79 -11.05
CA GLN A 113 -5.68 22.87 -11.97
C GLN A 113 -6.07 23.60 -13.25
N THR A 114 -5.12 24.34 -13.82
CA THR A 114 -5.30 25.06 -15.10
C THR A 114 -4.88 24.24 -16.32
N SER A 115 -4.09 23.18 -16.12
CA SER A 115 -3.66 22.27 -17.17
C SER A 115 -3.80 20.81 -16.73
N PRO A 116 -4.10 19.90 -17.65
CA PRO A 116 -4.17 18.47 -17.33
C PRO A 116 -2.77 17.91 -17.05
N ASP A 117 -2.69 16.95 -16.13
CA ASP A 117 -1.45 16.23 -15.86
C ASP A 117 -1.33 15.03 -16.80
N SER A 118 -0.12 14.70 -17.25
CA SER A 118 0.11 13.56 -18.15
C SER A 118 -0.50 12.24 -17.64
N ARG A 119 -0.50 12.01 -16.31
CA ARG A 119 -1.09 10.84 -15.68
C ARG A 119 -2.61 10.89 -15.70
N SER A 120 -3.23 12.05 -15.49
CA SER A 120 -4.68 12.18 -15.57
C SER A 120 -5.18 11.99 -17.00
N VAL A 121 -4.46 12.54 -17.99
CA VAL A 121 -4.74 12.30 -19.42
C VAL A 121 -4.65 10.82 -19.77
N GLN A 122 -3.61 10.13 -19.31
CA GLN A 122 -3.43 8.71 -19.58
C GLN A 122 -4.48 7.84 -18.87
N ALA A 123 -4.81 8.14 -17.61
CA ALA A 123 -5.85 7.44 -16.87
C ALA A 123 -7.22 7.62 -17.53
N CYS A 124 -7.52 8.85 -17.99
CA CYS A 124 -8.76 9.12 -18.71
C CYS A 124 -8.83 8.41 -20.06
N ALA A 125 -7.77 8.47 -20.87
CA ALA A 125 -7.72 7.77 -22.15
C ALA A 125 -7.93 6.25 -21.96
N THR A 126 -7.36 5.68 -20.89
CA THR A 126 -7.54 4.27 -20.56
C THR A 126 -8.98 3.96 -20.15
N ALA A 127 -9.62 4.84 -19.38
CA ALA A 127 -11.01 4.66 -18.96
C ALA A 127 -12.02 4.80 -20.12
N LEU A 128 -11.76 5.68 -21.09
CA LEU A 128 -12.58 5.85 -22.30
C LEU A 128 -12.36 4.75 -23.35
N ALA A 129 -11.24 4.03 -23.25
CA ALA A 129 -10.90 2.94 -24.17
C ALA A 129 -11.66 1.63 -23.86
N VAL A 130 -12.30 1.53 -22.69
CA VAL A 130 -13.24 0.45 -22.33
C VAL A 130 -14.54 0.59 -23.13
#